data_AF-A0AA97G5B2-F1
#
_entry.id   AF-A0AA97G5B2-F1
#
_cell.length_a   1.000
_cell.length_b   1.000
_cell.length_c   1.000
_cell.angle_alpha   90.00
_cell.angle_beta   90.00
_cell.angle_gamma   90.00
#
_symmetry.space_group_name_H-M   'P 1'
#
loop_
_entity.id
_entity.type
_entity.pdbx_description
1 polymer ?
#
loop_
_entity_poly.entity_id
_entity_poly.type
_entity_poly.pdbx_seq_one_letter_code
_entity_poly.pdbx_strand_id
1 'polypeptide(L)'
;MSCIRQRHDEDGTALLYTMVFLTLMVMATLTAVQFSSLEQRMSASYRTHQTAFVAAETAMLEAERCIKNQNSCNDINTFASDCSGGLCFSGSDRNSIISCRAGNARPWEIAALWTDAGKTIAAITLPSGTSARYVVEFLCYVPRTLFGVSPNPANPSDWSQLYRVTVLASVDNLNSQVMLQSTYKR
;
A
#
# COMPACT_ATOMS: atom_id res chain seq x y z
N MET A 1 9.97 -87.09 32.16
CA MET A 1 9.71 -86.26 33.37
C MET A 1 10.64 -85.06 33.28
N SER A 2 10.25 -83.82 33.13
CA SER A 2 8.96 -83.15 33.13
C SER A 2 9.13 -81.90 32.25
N CYS A 3 8.11 -81.55 31.47
CA CYS A 3 8.08 -80.38 30.60
C CYS A 3 7.61 -79.18 31.43
N ILE A 4 8.44 -78.13 31.60
CA ILE A 4 8.00 -76.87 32.20
C ILE A 4 7.70 -75.90 31.05
N ARG A 5 6.42 -75.80 30.70
CA ARG A 5 5.88 -74.81 29.78
C ARG A 5 5.38 -73.64 30.61
N GLN A 6 6.17 -72.56 30.71
CA GLN A 6 5.71 -71.31 31.28
C GLN A 6 4.68 -70.67 30.34
N ARG A 7 3.45 -70.49 30.83
CA ARG A 7 2.43 -69.62 30.22
C ARG A 7 2.59 -68.25 30.87
N HIS A 8 2.89 -67.24 30.06
CA HIS A 8 2.73 -65.85 30.46
C HIS A 8 1.24 -65.48 30.32
N ASP A 9 0.63 -65.08 31.44
CA ASP A 9 -0.60 -64.28 31.46
C ASP A 9 -0.17 -62.81 31.28
N GLU A 10 -0.06 -62.35 30.04
CA GLU A 10 0.18 -60.94 29.72
C GLU A 10 -0.75 -60.46 28.59
N ASP A 11 -2.05 -60.69 28.72
CA ASP A 11 -3.00 -60.30 27.68
C ASP A 11 -4.00 -59.25 28.21
N GLY A 12 -3.59 -57.97 28.16
CA GLY A 12 -4.53 -56.86 28.32
C GLY A 12 -3.93 -55.47 28.54
N THR A 13 -2.79 -55.38 29.23
CA THR A 13 -2.20 -54.08 29.63
C THR A 13 -1.43 -53.41 28.49
N ALA A 14 -0.80 -54.19 27.60
CA ALA A 14 -0.02 -53.66 26.47
C ALA A 14 -0.86 -52.76 25.54
N LEU A 15 -2.14 -53.10 25.34
CA LEU A 15 -3.05 -52.34 24.47
C LEU A 15 -3.46 -51.00 25.07
N LEU A 16 -3.55 -50.92 26.41
CA LEU A 16 -3.84 -49.68 27.13
C LEU A 16 -2.67 -48.71 27.01
N TYR A 17 -1.44 -49.20 27.19
CA TYR A 17 -0.23 -48.38 27.07
C TYR A 17 -0.04 -47.85 25.65
N THR A 18 -0.26 -48.66 24.62
CA THR A 18 -0.15 -48.21 23.23
C THR A 18 -1.22 -47.17 22.89
N MET A 19 -2.44 -47.30 23.41
CA MET A 19 -3.50 -46.31 23.20
C MET A 19 -3.19 -44.97 23.87
N VAL A 20 -2.67 -44.98 25.11
CA VAL A 20 -2.23 -43.76 25.80
C VAL A 20 -1.04 -43.12 25.09
N PHE A 21 -0.07 -43.92 24.64
CA PHE A 21 1.10 -43.40 23.94
C PHE A 21 0.73 -42.80 22.56
N LEU A 22 -0.15 -43.46 21.81
CA LEU A 22 -0.67 -42.96 20.54
C LEU A 22 -1.44 -41.65 20.73
N THR A 23 -2.30 -41.55 21.73
CA THR A 23 -3.08 -40.32 21.98
C THR A 23 -2.17 -39.14 22.36
N LEU A 24 -1.14 -39.37 23.17
CA LEU A 24 -0.12 -38.35 23.48
C LEU A 24 0.63 -37.89 22.22
N MET A 25 1.03 -38.82 21.35
CA MET A 25 1.73 -38.51 20.11
C MET A 25 0.83 -37.74 19.12
N VAL A 26 -0.46 -38.10 19.02
CA VAL A 26 -1.43 -37.38 18.18
C VAL A 26 -1.62 -35.95 18.68
N MET A 27 -1.76 -35.74 19.99
CA MET A 27 -1.89 -34.39 20.56
C MET A 27 -0.64 -33.53 20.26
N ALA A 28 0.56 -34.08 20.42
CA ALA A 28 1.80 -33.37 20.09
C ALA A 28 1.93 -33.07 18.58
N THR A 29 1.40 -33.94 17.72
CA THR A 29 1.41 -33.72 16.27
C THR A 29 0.42 -32.63 15.84
N LEU A 30 -0.78 -32.61 16.45
CA LEU A 30 -1.81 -31.62 16.14
C LEU A 30 -1.38 -30.19 16.50
N THR A 31 -0.69 -30.00 17.62
CA THR A 31 -0.19 -28.67 18.01
C THR A 31 0.84 -28.15 17.00
N ALA A 32 1.76 -29.00 16.53
CA ALA A 32 2.74 -28.63 15.51
C ALA A 32 2.08 -28.19 14.19
N VAL A 33 1.01 -28.85 13.76
CA VAL A 33 0.24 -28.46 12.57
C VAL A 33 -0.44 -27.10 12.73
N GLN A 34 -0.98 -26.80 13.92
CA GLN A 34 -1.63 -25.52 14.20
C GLN A 34 -0.64 -24.35 14.11
N PHE A 35 0.58 -24.49 14.65
CA PHE A 35 1.63 -23.46 14.54
C PHE A 35 2.03 -23.21 13.08
N SER A 36 2.25 -24.27 12.31
CA SER A 36 2.57 -24.19 10.87
C SER A 36 1.52 -23.41 10.07
N SER A 37 0.24 -23.59 10.41
CA SER A 37 -0.86 -22.87 9.74
C SER A 37 -0.84 -21.36 10.00
N LEU A 38 -0.45 -20.92 11.20
CA LEU A 38 -0.37 -19.50 11.56
C LEU A 38 0.81 -18.82 10.86
N GLU A 39 1.98 -19.45 10.86
CA GLU A 39 3.17 -18.94 10.18
C GLU A 39 2.95 -18.80 8.66
N GLN A 40 2.23 -19.75 8.06
CA GLN A 40 1.88 -19.68 6.65
C GLN A 40 0.97 -18.48 6.35
N ARG A 41 -0.03 -18.21 7.20
CA ARG A 41 -0.93 -17.04 7.02
C ARG A 41 -0.19 -15.72 7.22
N MET A 42 0.71 -15.64 8.20
CA MET A 42 1.55 -14.46 8.42
C MET A 42 2.48 -14.23 7.22
N SER A 43 3.12 -15.28 6.71
CA SER A 43 3.99 -15.21 5.53
C SER A 43 3.22 -14.78 4.28
N ALA A 44 1.99 -15.29 4.11
CA ALA A 44 1.13 -14.90 3.00
C ALA A 44 0.71 -13.42 3.11
N SER A 45 0.29 -12.97 4.29
CA SER A 45 -0.07 -11.56 4.54
C SER A 45 1.12 -10.62 4.33
N TYR A 46 2.31 -11.01 4.79
CA TYR A 46 3.52 -10.22 4.57
C TYR A 46 3.84 -10.09 3.07
N ARG A 47 3.77 -11.19 2.31
CA ARG A 47 3.97 -11.16 0.86
C ARG A 47 2.95 -10.28 0.14
N THR A 48 1.66 -10.35 0.48
CA THR A 48 0.64 -9.49 -0.16
C THR A 48 0.87 -8.02 0.16
N HIS A 49 1.25 -7.68 1.39
CA HIS A 49 1.65 -6.31 1.74
C HIS A 49 2.86 -5.82 0.97
N GLN A 50 3.90 -6.65 0.80
CA GLN A 50 5.07 -6.29 0.00
C GLN A 50 4.71 -6.06 -1.47
N THR A 51 3.88 -6.92 -2.06
CA THR A 51 3.39 -6.73 -3.44
C THR A 51 2.58 -5.45 -3.59
N ALA A 52 1.71 -5.14 -2.62
CA ALA A 52 0.94 -3.90 -2.60
C ALA A 52 1.85 -2.66 -2.51
N PHE A 53 2.92 -2.74 -1.71
CA PHE A 53 3.89 -1.67 -1.58
C PHE A 53 4.67 -1.43 -2.87
N VAL A 54 5.16 -2.48 -3.53
CA VAL A 54 5.84 -2.37 -4.84
C VAL A 54 4.90 -1.79 -5.89
N ALA A 55 3.63 -2.20 -5.91
CA ALA A 55 2.63 -1.60 -6.80
C ALA A 55 2.41 -0.11 -6.51
N ALA A 56 2.37 0.28 -5.23
CA ALA A 56 2.24 1.68 -4.83
C ALA A 56 3.46 2.53 -5.24
N GLU A 57 4.68 2.03 -5.06
CA GLU A 57 5.90 2.71 -5.50
C GLU A 57 5.94 2.85 -7.02
N THR A 58 5.52 1.82 -7.75
CA THR A 58 5.48 1.86 -9.22
C THR A 58 4.49 2.92 -9.72
N ALA A 59 3.30 2.96 -9.12
CA ALA A 59 2.30 4.01 -9.41
C ALA A 59 2.76 5.41 -8.97
N MET A 60 3.53 5.53 -7.88
CA MET A 60 4.12 6.81 -7.46
C MET A 60 5.08 7.34 -8.51
N LEU A 61 5.97 6.49 -9.04
CA LEU A 61 6.89 6.86 -10.11
C LEU A 61 6.15 7.26 -11.39
N GLU A 62 5.04 6.59 -11.71
CA GLU A 62 4.17 6.96 -12.84
C GLU A 62 3.54 8.35 -12.63
N ALA A 63 3.03 8.63 -11.43
CA ALA A 63 2.47 9.93 -11.08
C ALA A 63 3.52 11.06 -11.13
N GLU A 64 4.77 10.80 -10.72
CA GLU A 64 5.85 11.77 -10.87
C GLU A 64 6.21 12.04 -12.33
N ARG A 65 6.24 11.01 -13.18
CA ARG A 65 6.42 11.16 -14.64
C ARG A 65 5.28 11.94 -15.27
N CYS A 66 4.06 11.72 -14.81
CA CYS A 66 2.88 12.51 -15.15
C CYS A 66 3.10 14.00 -14.84
N ILE A 67 3.56 14.34 -13.63
CA ILE A 67 3.86 15.73 -13.24
C ILE A 67 4.99 16.34 -14.09
N LYS A 68 6.00 15.54 -14.46
CA LYS A 68 7.08 15.97 -15.36
C LYS A 68 6.63 16.19 -16.81
N ASN A 69 5.36 15.94 -17.15
CA ASN A 69 4.82 15.97 -18.50
C ASN A 69 5.53 14.99 -19.45
N GLN A 70 5.89 13.80 -18.94
CA GLN A 70 6.53 12.71 -19.70
C GLN A 70 5.50 11.70 -20.21
N ASN A 71 4.41 12.18 -20.83
CA ASN A 71 3.38 11.37 -21.52
C ASN A 71 2.66 10.29 -20.68
N SER A 72 2.75 10.33 -19.35
CA SER A 72 2.16 9.29 -18.48
C SER A 72 0.73 9.60 -18.01
N CYS A 73 0.19 10.79 -18.31
CA CYS A 73 -1.17 11.18 -17.94
C CYS A 73 -1.70 12.33 -18.81
N ASN A 74 -2.98 12.65 -18.64
CA ASN A 74 -3.63 13.82 -19.23
C ASN A 74 -3.04 15.13 -18.70
N ASP A 75 -3.25 16.21 -19.46
CA ASP A 75 -2.74 17.54 -19.16
C ASP A 75 -3.13 18.01 -17.73
N ILE A 76 -2.13 18.21 -16.87
CA ILE A 76 -2.28 18.49 -15.43
C ILE A 76 -2.69 19.94 -15.13
N ASN A 77 -3.49 20.57 -15.99
CA ASN A 77 -3.78 22.00 -15.91
C ASN A 77 -5.07 22.34 -15.15
N THR A 78 -5.96 21.36 -14.96
CA THR A 78 -7.30 21.57 -14.39
C THR A 78 -7.41 20.99 -12.99
N PHE A 79 -6.81 21.64 -12.00
CA PHE A 79 -7.02 21.29 -10.59
C PHE A 79 -8.34 21.84 -10.06
N ALA A 80 -9.10 20.99 -9.34
CA ALA A 80 -10.37 21.37 -8.73
C ALA A 80 -10.41 20.95 -7.25
N SER A 81 -11.24 21.62 -6.45
CA SER A 81 -11.41 21.31 -5.02
C SER A 81 -12.07 19.95 -4.79
N ASP A 82 -12.81 19.47 -5.78
CA ASP A 82 -13.49 18.18 -5.78
C ASP A 82 -12.63 17.07 -6.39
N CYS A 83 -11.35 17.33 -6.70
CA CYS A 83 -10.41 16.38 -7.26
C CYS A 83 -10.86 15.73 -8.57
N SER A 84 -11.65 16.43 -9.41
CA SER A 84 -12.05 15.91 -10.72
C SER A 84 -10.82 15.51 -11.55
N GLY A 85 -10.87 14.33 -12.17
CA GLY A 85 -9.77 13.74 -12.93
C GLY A 85 -8.54 13.37 -12.08
N GLY A 86 -8.68 13.28 -10.76
CA GLY A 86 -7.57 13.04 -9.83
C GLY A 86 -6.65 14.23 -9.62
N LEU A 87 -7.08 15.44 -10.00
CA LEU A 87 -6.34 16.69 -9.82
C LEU A 87 -6.98 17.55 -8.75
N CYS A 88 -6.35 17.60 -7.56
CA CYS A 88 -6.87 18.28 -6.39
C CYS A 88 -6.22 19.66 -6.18
N PHE A 89 -7.02 20.67 -5.85
CA PHE A 89 -6.53 21.92 -5.28
C PHE A 89 -7.56 22.51 -4.32
N SER A 90 -7.17 22.66 -3.06
CA SER A 90 -8.04 23.14 -1.99
C SER A 90 -7.72 24.56 -1.51
N GLY A 91 -7.09 25.36 -2.37
CA GLY A 91 -6.55 26.68 -2.01
C GLY A 91 -7.24 27.88 -2.64
N SER A 92 -6.61 29.05 -2.48
CA SER A 92 -6.99 30.29 -3.18
C SER A 92 -5.92 30.68 -4.21
N ASP A 93 -6.32 31.45 -5.23
CA ASP A 93 -5.43 32.11 -6.18
C ASP A 93 -4.39 31.20 -6.86
N ARG A 94 -4.81 30.01 -7.30
CA ARG A 94 -3.97 28.98 -7.94
C ARG A 94 -2.99 29.50 -9.00
N ASN A 95 -3.41 30.50 -9.78
CA ASN A 95 -2.65 31.02 -10.92
C ASN A 95 -1.65 32.14 -10.54
N SER A 96 -1.63 32.55 -9.26
CA SER A 96 -0.78 33.65 -8.79
C SER A 96 0.36 33.12 -7.92
N ILE A 97 1.61 33.37 -8.32
CA ILE A 97 2.78 32.96 -7.54
C ILE A 97 2.79 33.60 -6.15
N ILE A 98 2.32 34.84 -6.04
CA ILE A 98 2.42 35.66 -4.83
C ILE A 98 1.27 35.37 -3.86
N SER A 99 0.06 35.20 -4.38
CA SER A 99 -1.15 35.04 -3.56
C SER A 99 -1.65 33.60 -3.44
N CYS A 100 -1.06 32.64 -4.17
CA CYS A 100 -1.47 31.24 -4.04
C CYS A 100 -1.27 30.75 -2.61
N ARG A 101 -2.35 30.25 -2.03
CA ARG A 101 -2.35 29.64 -0.71
C ARG A 101 -2.90 28.23 -0.81
N ALA A 102 -2.11 27.24 -0.42
CA ALA A 102 -2.57 25.86 -0.34
C ALA A 102 -3.61 25.75 0.79
N GLY A 103 -4.64 24.94 0.57
CA GLY A 103 -5.63 24.64 1.59
C GLY A 103 -5.16 23.61 2.59
N ASN A 104 -6.00 23.41 3.62
CA ASN A 104 -5.82 22.36 4.62
C ASN A 104 -6.69 21.13 4.34
N ALA A 105 -7.37 21.06 3.17
CA ALA A 105 -8.18 19.90 2.86
C ALA A 105 -7.29 18.66 2.72
N ARG A 106 -7.83 17.52 3.13
CA ARG A 106 -7.14 16.23 3.12
C ARG A 106 -7.90 15.26 2.22
N PRO A 107 -7.84 15.44 0.88
CA PRO A 107 -8.62 14.62 -0.04
C PRO A 107 -8.34 13.12 0.12
N TRP A 108 -7.13 12.73 0.52
CA TRP A 108 -6.78 11.32 0.76
C TRP A 108 -7.55 10.66 1.91
N GLU A 109 -8.09 11.42 2.87
CA GLU A 109 -8.91 10.89 3.97
C GLU A 109 -10.37 10.62 3.54
N ILE A 110 -10.78 11.10 2.36
CA ILE A 110 -12.15 10.99 1.85
C ILE A 110 -12.30 9.65 1.12
N ALA A 111 -12.89 8.64 1.79
CA ALA A 111 -13.06 7.31 1.21
C ALA A 111 -13.81 7.30 -0.15
N ALA A 112 -14.83 8.16 -0.30
CA ALA A 112 -15.62 8.27 -1.53
C ALA A 112 -14.79 8.72 -2.74
N LEU A 113 -13.73 9.50 -2.52
CA LEU A 113 -12.80 9.91 -3.56
C LEU A 113 -12.16 8.70 -4.23
N TRP A 114 -11.72 7.74 -3.42
CA TRP A 114 -10.99 6.58 -3.90
C TRP A 114 -11.87 5.59 -4.63
N THR A 115 -13.19 5.58 -4.40
CA THR A 115 -14.11 4.68 -5.10
C THR A 115 -14.57 5.21 -6.46
N ASP A 116 -14.40 6.50 -6.72
CA ASP A 116 -14.86 7.16 -7.95
C ASP A 116 -13.72 7.26 -8.97
N ALA A 117 -13.91 6.60 -10.12
CA ALA A 117 -12.95 6.61 -11.23
C ALA A 117 -12.81 8.00 -11.89
N GLY A 118 -13.82 8.87 -11.76
CA GLY A 118 -13.76 10.26 -12.21
C GLY A 118 -12.99 11.18 -11.26
N LYS A 119 -12.61 10.69 -10.08
CA LYS A 119 -11.92 11.46 -9.02
C LYS A 119 -10.48 11.00 -8.77
N THR A 120 -10.03 9.99 -9.48
CA THR A 120 -8.69 9.41 -9.35
C THR A 120 -8.12 9.10 -10.72
N ILE A 121 -6.80 8.98 -10.81
CA ILE A 121 -6.12 8.51 -12.01
C ILE A 121 -5.68 7.06 -11.77
N ALA A 122 -6.03 6.15 -12.67
CA ALA A 122 -5.59 4.77 -12.61
C ALA A 122 -4.15 4.65 -13.12
N ALA A 123 -3.29 3.97 -12.37
CA ALA A 123 -1.95 3.65 -12.83
C ALA A 123 -1.98 2.48 -13.82
N ILE A 124 -1.19 2.58 -14.89
CA ILE A 124 -1.20 1.61 -16.00
C ILE A 124 0.02 0.69 -16.01
N THR A 125 1.13 1.09 -15.38
CA THR A 125 2.39 0.33 -15.39
C THR A 125 2.55 -0.59 -14.19
N LEU A 126 1.55 -1.42 -13.88
CA LEU A 126 1.51 -2.20 -12.64
C LEU A 126 1.84 -3.70 -12.83
N PRO A 127 2.36 -4.37 -11.78
CA PRO A 127 2.44 -5.83 -11.73
C PRO A 127 1.06 -6.50 -11.87
N SER A 128 1.03 -7.71 -12.43
CA SER A 128 -0.22 -8.47 -12.57
C SER A 128 -0.87 -8.78 -11.21
N GLY A 129 -2.21 -8.77 -11.17
CA GLY A 129 -2.98 -8.99 -9.93
C GLY A 129 -2.98 -7.80 -8.96
N THR A 130 -2.39 -6.67 -9.35
CA THR A 130 -2.40 -5.44 -8.57
C THR A 130 -3.18 -4.34 -9.28
N SER A 131 -3.75 -3.42 -8.52
CA SER A 131 -4.35 -2.21 -9.06
C SER A 131 -3.98 -1.03 -8.17
N ALA A 132 -3.67 0.10 -8.78
CA ALA A 132 -3.34 1.31 -8.05
C ALA A 132 -3.97 2.52 -8.72
N ARG A 133 -4.35 3.47 -7.88
CA ARG A 133 -4.93 4.74 -8.26
C ARG A 133 -4.23 5.85 -7.51
N TYR A 134 -4.12 7.02 -8.10
CA TYR A 134 -3.43 8.14 -7.51
C TYR A 134 -4.18 9.44 -7.73
N VAL A 135 -3.89 10.40 -6.86
CA VAL A 135 -4.34 11.78 -6.95
C VAL A 135 -3.14 12.70 -6.84
N VAL A 136 -3.17 13.76 -7.63
CA VAL A 136 -2.15 14.80 -7.66
C VAL A 136 -2.76 16.07 -7.10
N GLU A 137 -2.21 16.55 -6.01
CA GLU A 137 -2.61 17.78 -5.37
C GLU A 137 -1.59 18.89 -5.65
N PHE A 138 -2.06 20.06 -6.02
CA PHE A 138 -1.20 21.24 -6.15
C PHE A 138 -1.09 21.98 -4.81
N LEU A 139 0.15 22.22 -4.35
CA LEU A 139 0.46 22.86 -3.07
C LEU A 139 1.01 24.30 -3.22
N CYS A 140 0.71 24.96 -4.33
CA CYS A 140 1.25 26.28 -4.69
C CYS A 140 2.75 26.26 -5.03
N TYR A 141 3.33 27.46 -5.09
CA TYR A 141 4.68 27.70 -5.55
C TYR A 141 5.64 27.78 -4.37
N VAL A 142 6.80 27.17 -4.52
CA VAL A 142 7.93 27.25 -3.59
C VAL A 142 9.14 27.86 -4.30
N PRO A 143 10.07 28.47 -3.55
CA PRO A 143 11.31 28.95 -4.13
C PRO A 143 12.05 27.81 -4.85
N ARG A 144 12.50 28.05 -6.08
CA ARG A 144 13.24 27.07 -6.88
C ARG A 144 14.65 26.86 -6.33
N THR A 145 15.30 27.95 -5.94
CA THR A 145 16.67 27.99 -5.42
C THR A 145 16.74 27.55 -3.94
N LEU A 146 17.93 27.15 -3.51
CA LEU A 146 18.21 26.74 -2.14
C LEU A 146 18.40 27.96 -1.21
N PHE A 147 18.44 27.68 0.09
CA PHE A 147 18.56 28.64 1.19
C PHE A 147 19.59 29.76 0.95
N GLY A 148 19.20 30.99 1.27
CA GLY A 148 20.09 32.16 1.26
C GLY A 148 19.84 33.15 0.11
N VAL A 149 19.02 32.80 -0.88
CA VAL A 149 18.56 33.71 -1.93
C VAL A 149 17.08 33.99 -1.75
N SER A 150 16.70 35.26 -1.61
CA SER A 150 15.28 35.63 -1.62
C SER A 150 14.76 35.58 -3.07
N PRO A 151 13.77 34.74 -3.39
CA PRO A 151 13.19 34.71 -4.73
C PRO A 151 12.50 36.04 -5.03
N ASN A 152 12.61 36.53 -6.27
CA ASN A 152 11.88 37.72 -6.67
C ASN A 152 10.41 37.32 -6.96
N PRO A 153 9.41 37.91 -6.29
CA PRO A 153 7.99 37.61 -6.54
C PRO A 153 7.54 37.89 -7.98
N ALA A 154 8.21 38.83 -8.67
CA ALA A 154 7.90 39.22 -10.05
C ALA A 154 8.61 38.36 -11.11
N ASN A 155 9.56 37.50 -10.73
CA ASN A 155 10.30 36.65 -11.65
C ASN A 155 9.82 35.19 -11.56
N PRO A 156 9.03 34.68 -12.51
CA PRO A 156 8.49 33.31 -12.46
C PRO A 156 9.56 32.22 -12.43
N SER A 157 10.78 32.52 -12.93
CA SER A 157 11.88 31.55 -12.96
C SER A 157 12.46 31.23 -11.59
N ASP A 158 12.23 32.09 -10.59
CA ASP A 158 12.68 31.87 -9.21
C ASP A 158 11.77 30.91 -8.43
N TRP A 159 10.66 30.49 -9.04
CA TRP A 159 9.63 29.67 -8.40
C TRP A 159 9.50 28.31 -9.08
N SER A 160 9.02 27.35 -8.32
CA SER A 160 8.72 25.99 -8.77
C SER A 160 7.38 25.56 -8.20
N GLN A 161 6.64 24.78 -8.98
CA GLN A 161 5.36 24.22 -8.57
C GLN A 161 5.62 23.03 -7.63
N LEU A 162 4.99 23.08 -6.46
CA LEU A 162 4.99 21.97 -5.51
C LEU A 162 3.70 21.16 -5.67
N TYR A 163 3.86 19.85 -5.72
CA TYR A 163 2.76 18.90 -5.78
C TYR A 163 2.86 17.92 -4.62
N ARG A 164 1.71 17.41 -4.18
CA ARG A 164 1.60 16.27 -3.28
C ARG A 164 0.87 15.16 -4.01
N VAL A 165 1.53 14.04 -4.16
CA VAL A 165 0.95 12.86 -4.79
C VAL A 165 0.56 11.89 -3.70
N THR A 166 -0.67 11.39 -3.76
CA THR A 166 -1.11 10.28 -2.92
C THR A 166 -1.52 9.12 -3.81
N VAL A 167 -1.00 7.94 -3.51
CA VAL A 167 -1.25 6.70 -4.24
C VAL A 167 -1.91 5.72 -3.30
N LEU A 168 -2.97 5.06 -3.77
CA LEU A 168 -3.59 3.92 -3.11
C LEU A 168 -3.44 2.71 -4.04
N ALA A 169 -2.64 1.74 -3.61
CA ALA A 169 -2.50 0.46 -4.28
C ALA A 169 -3.26 -0.63 -3.54
N SER A 170 -3.68 -1.64 -4.28
CA SER A 170 -4.35 -2.81 -3.76
C SER A 170 -3.95 -4.08 -4.51
N VAL A 171 -4.01 -5.20 -3.78
CA VAL A 171 -3.78 -6.55 -4.30
C VAL A 171 -5.07 -7.35 -4.14
N ASP A 172 -5.38 -8.21 -5.12
CA ASP A 172 -6.53 -9.12 -5.09
C ASP A 172 -7.87 -8.42 -4.80
N ASN A 173 -8.21 -7.38 -5.59
CA ASN A 173 -9.48 -6.65 -5.48
C ASN A 173 -9.77 -6.08 -4.07
N LEU A 174 -8.81 -5.31 -3.51
CA LEU A 174 -8.93 -4.54 -2.26
C LEU A 174 -8.68 -5.30 -0.95
N ASN A 175 -8.28 -6.58 -0.98
CA ASN A 175 -8.02 -7.36 0.25
C ASN A 175 -6.83 -6.84 1.07
N SER A 176 -5.79 -6.36 0.39
CA SER A 176 -4.66 -5.66 1.02
C SER A 176 -4.46 -4.33 0.31
N GLN A 177 -4.40 -3.25 1.08
CA GLN A 177 -4.26 -1.89 0.57
C GLN A 177 -3.06 -1.21 1.20
N VAL A 178 -2.34 -0.43 0.41
CA VAL A 178 -1.22 0.39 0.85
C VAL A 178 -1.40 1.79 0.27
N MET A 179 -1.29 2.79 1.13
CA MET A 179 -1.32 4.19 0.73
C MET A 179 0.08 4.80 0.92
N LEU A 180 0.58 5.44 -0.13
CA LEU A 180 1.84 6.18 -0.11
C LEU A 180 1.58 7.65 -0.44
N GLN A 181 2.35 8.53 0.21
CA GLN A 181 2.28 9.96 -0.06
C GLN A 181 3.70 10.53 -0.22
N SER A 182 3.88 11.36 -1.24
CA SER A 182 5.14 12.04 -1.51
C SER A 182 4.87 13.48 -1.96
N THR A 183 5.83 14.36 -1.72
CA THR A 183 5.82 15.73 -2.27
C THR A 183 6.84 15.84 -3.39
N TYR A 184 6.41 16.34 -4.54
CA TYR A 184 7.22 16.47 -5.73
C TYR A 184 7.34 17.93 -6.15
N LYS A 185 8.59 18.41 -6.32
CA LYS A 185 8.90 19.77 -6.79
C LYS A 185 9.30 19.71 -8.27
N ARG A 186 8.64 20.51 -9.13
CA ARG A 186 8.83 20.48 -10.60
C ARG A 186 9.93 21.41 -11.11
#